data_AF-A0A7S3AVW7-F1
#
_entry.id   AF-A0A7S3AVW7-F1
#
_cell.length_a   1.000
_cell.length_b   1.000
_cell.length_c   1.000
_cell.angle_alpha   90.00
_cell.angle_beta   90.00
_cell.angle_gamma   90.00
#
_symmetry.space_group_name_H-M   'P 1'
#
loop_
_entity.id
_entity.type
_entity.pdbx_description
1 polymer ?
#
loop_
_entity_poly.entity_id
_entity_poly.type
_entity_poly.pdbx_seq_one_letter_code
_entity_poly.pdbx_strand_id
1 'polypeptide(L)'
;ASQLSHRGERPASSRPQLSARPIEPKLLLREGAPVTTEQANDLQQSLHAHLGSRSWDEWWPQVCISYATGTRPGVDARGAGPGMLQAAAIMQALHGAGIPCASGLHVPPGSNWKDFLPKIDSRFSRCEVLIVLLSSAFFRSQPCLLEVHK
;
A
#
# COMPACT_ATOMS: atom_id res chain seq x y z
N ALA A 1 0.65 45.03 -39.79
CA ALA A 1 -0.05 44.31 -38.72
C ALA A 1 -0.75 43.09 -39.33
N SER A 2 -0.28 41.87 -39.04
CA SER A 2 -1.11 40.66 -38.89
C SER A 2 -0.17 39.49 -38.56
N GLN A 3 -0.04 39.15 -37.28
CA GLN A 3 0.49 37.84 -36.88
C GLN A 3 -0.70 36.88 -36.81
N LEU A 4 -0.69 35.87 -37.67
CA LEU A 4 -1.64 34.77 -37.66
C LEU A 4 -1.33 33.85 -36.47
N SER A 5 -2.36 33.66 -35.65
CA SER A 5 -2.37 32.82 -34.45
C SER A 5 -2.25 31.34 -34.84
N HIS A 6 -1.10 30.73 -34.54
CA HIS A 6 -1.01 29.28 -34.41
C HIS A 6 -1.53 28.88 -33.02
N ARG A 7 -2.81 28.49 -32.95
CA ARG A 7 -3.31 27.67 -31.84
C ARG A 7 -2.74 26.27 -32.01
N GLY A 8 -1.66 25.97 -31.29
CA GLY A 8 -1.18 24.60 -31.11
C GLY A 8 -2.24 23.79 -30.36
N GLU A 9 -2.76 22.76 -31.01
CA GLU A 9 -3.55 21.71 -30.36
C GLU A 9 -2.69 21.07 -29.26
N ARG A 10 -3.23 20.97 -28.04
CA ARG A 10 -2.59 20.18 -26.98
C ARG A 10 -2.67 18.71 -27.39
N PRO A 11 -1.55 17.96 -27.44
CA PRO A 11 -1.61 16.55 -27.75
C PRO A 11 -2.45 15.85 -26.69
N ALA A 12 -3.39 15.02 -27.14
CA ALA A 12 -4.15 14.12 -26.28
C ALA A 12 -3.14 13.27 -25.50
N SER A 13 -2.98 13.52 -24.20
CA SER A 13 -2.18 12.64 -23.35
C SER A 13 -2.88 11.28 -23.34
N SER A 14 -2.32 10.31 -24.06
CA SER A 14 -2.77 8.92 -23.97
C SER A 14 -2.67 8.53 -22.50
N ARG A 15 -3.81 8.21 -21.88
CA ARG A 15 -3.80 7.63 -20.55
C ARG A 15 -2.93 6.37 -20.62
N PRO A 16 -1.95 6.19 -19.73
CA PRO A 16 -1.17 4.96 -19.72
C PRO A 16 -2.14 3.78 -19.66
N GLN A 17 -1.95 2.81 -20.56
CA GLN A 17 -2.75 1.60 -20.58
C GLN A 17 -2.41 0.81 -19.31
N LEU A 18 -3.28 0.92 -18.30
CA LEU A 18 -3.09 0.28 -17.00
C LEU A 18 -3.13 -1.25 -17.20
N SER A 19 -1.99 -1.90 -17.01
CA SER A 19 -1.88 -3.36 -17.04
C SER A 19 -1.59 -3.87 -15.64
N ALA A 20 -2.62 -4.12 -14.85
CA ALA A 20 -2.48 -4.77 -13.54
C ALA A 20 -2.32 -6.28 -13.74
N ARG A 21 -1.32 -6.89 -13.09
CA ARG A 21 -1.23 -8.35 -13.00
C ARG A 21 -2.26 -8.86 -11.98
N PRO A 22 -2.97 -9.97 -12.26
CA PRO A 22 -3.84 -10.59 -11.27
C PRO A 22 -3.07 -10.96 -10.00
N ILE A 23 -3.68 -10.71 -8.85
CA ILE A 23 -3.16 -11.17 -7.56
C ILE A 23 -3.35 -12.69 -7.50
N GLU A 24 -2.28 -13.44 -7.14
CA GLU A 24 -2.38 -14.89 -6.98
C GLU A 24 -3.37 -15.22 -5.84
N PRO A 25 -4.51 -15.91 -6.10
CA PRO A 25 -5.57 -16.07 -5.09
C PRO A 25 -5.12 -16.81 -3.82
N LYS A 26 -4.12 -17.69 -3.93
CA LYS A 26 -3.54 -18.39 -2.78
C LYS A 26 -2.91 -17.44 -1.76
N LEU A 27 -2.43 -16.27 -2.18
CA LEU A 27 -1.90 -15.23 -1.28
C LEU A 27 -3.01 -14.55 -0.47
N LEU A 28 -4.27 -14.73 -0.89
CA LEU A 28 -5.44 -14.24 -0.19
C LEU A 28 -6.02 -15.25 0.80
N LEU A 29 -5.53 -16.49 0.83
CA LEU A 29 -6.03 -17.53 1.72
C LEU A 29 -5.46 -17.38 3.13
N ARG A 30 -6.32 -17.58 4.14
CA ARG A 30 -5.95 -17.56 5.56
C ARG A 30 -5.16 -18.79 6.01
N GLU A 31 -5.31 -19.91 5.31
CA GLU A 31 -4.76 -21.22 5.68
C GLU A 31 -3.45 -21.56 4.95
N GLY A 32 -2.73 -20.54 4.47
CA GLY A 32 -1.43 -20.72 3.81
C GLY A 32 -0.31 -21.18 4.76
N ALA A 33 0.87 -21.44 4.21
CA ALA A 33 2.08 -21.75 4.97
C ALA A 33 2.36 -20.71 6.07
N PRO A 34 3.07 -21.09 7.16
CA PRO A 34 3.60 -20.14 8.14
C PRO A 34 4.32 -18.96 7.49
N VAL A 35 4.09 -17.75 8.02
CA VAL A 35 4.85 -16.55 7.60
C VAL A 35 6.06 -16.40 8.53
N THR A 36 7.26 -16.53 7.97
CA THR A 36 8.51 -16.43 8.74
C THR A 36 8.96 -14.98 8.90
N THR A 37 9.88 -14.73 9.84
CA THR A 37 10.53 -13.42 10.01
C THR A 37 11.28 -13.01 8.75
N GLU A 38 11.97 -13.95 8.11
CA GLU A 38 12.70 -13.74 6.85
C GLU A 38 11.76 -13.27 5.74
N GLN A 39 10.66 -14.00 5.53
CA GLN A 39 9.64 -13.62 4.55
C GLN A 39 9.04 -12.24 4.83
N ALA A 40 8.76 -11.92 6.10
CA ALA A 40 8.22 -10.62 6.49
C ALA A 40 9.21 -9.48 6.20
N ASN A 41 10.49 -9.69 6.51
CA ASN A 41 11.56 -8.73 6.26
C ASN A 41 11.81 -8.52 4.76
N ASP A 42 11.91 -9.61 3.99
CA ASP A 42 12.09 -9.56 2.54
C ASP A 42 10.93 -8.82 1.86
N LEU A 43 9.70 -9.09 2.31
CA LEU A 43 8.51 -8.41 1.81
C LEU A 43 8.59 -6.91 2.07
N GLN A 44 8.90 -6.51 3.31
CA GLN A 44 9.02 -5.10 3.68
C GLN A 44 10.14 -4.41 2.89
N GLN A 45 11.29 -5.06 2.71
CA GLN A 45 12.42 -4.54 1.94
C GLN A 45 12.06 -4.39 0.46
N SER A 46 11.36 -5.36 -0.13
CA SER A 46 10.89 -5.29 -1.53
C SER A 46 9.90 -4.14 -1.74
N LEU A 47 9.05 -3.88 -0.74
CA LEU A 47 8.09 -2.78 -0.78
C LEU A 47 8.78 -1.43 -0.65
N HIS A 48 9.74 -1.29 0.27
CA HIS A 48 10.55 -0.09 0.42
C HIS A 48 11.35 0.26 -0.84
N ALA A 49 11.81 -0.74 -1.60
CA ALA A 49 12.48 -0.49 -2.88
C ALA A 49 11.60 0.29 -3.89
N HIS A 50 10.27 0.21 -3.78
CA HIS A 50 9.35 0.98 -4.63
C HIS A 50 9.29 2.47 -4.29
N LEU A 51 9.76 2.89 -3.11
CA LEU A 51 9.91 4.32 -2.79
C LEU A 51 11.02 4.98 -3.62
N GLY A 52 11.93 4.18 -4.20
CA GLY A 52 13.08 4.68 -4.95
C GLY A 52 13.97 5.56 -4.08
N SER A 53 14.25 6.78 -4.54
CA SER A 53 15.05 7.74 -3.78
C SER A 53 14.24 8.57 -2.77
N ARG A 54 12.93 8.37 -2.66
CA ARG A 54 12.06 9.17 -1.79
C ARG A 54 12.08 8.60 -0.38
N SER A 55 12.08 9.47 0.61
CA SER A 55 11.85 9.06 2.00
C SER A 55 10.36 8.75 2.25
N TRP A 56 10.08 8.00 3.33
CA TRP A 56 8.71 7.79 3.79
C TRP A 56 7.95 9.12 3.99
N ASP A 57 8.62 10.12 4.54
CA ASP A 57 8.02 11.43 4.85
C ASP A 57 7.59 12.18 3.57
N GLU A 58 8.31 11.98 2.47
CA GLU A 58 8.03 12.58 1.16
C GLU A 58 7.06 11.74 0.31
N TRP A 59 6.72 10.53 0.74
CA TRP A 59 5.83 9.64 0.00
C TRP A 59 4.35 9.92 0.30
N TRP A 60 3.64 10.51 -0.65
CA TRP A 60 2.20 10.84 -0.52
C TRP A 60 1.40 10.12 -1.61
N PRO A 61 0.95 8.87 -1.36
CA PRO A 61 0.31 8.02 -2.37
C PRO A 61 -1.15 8.41 -2.65
N GLN A 62 -1.67 7.94 -3.79
CA GLN A 62 -3.10 8.06 -4.13
C GLN A 62 -3.96 6.95 -3.51
N VAL A 63 -3.34 5.80 -3.22
CA VAL A 63 -4.02 4.65 -2.62
C VAL A 63 -3.37 4.30 -1.29
N CYS A 64 -4.15 4.29 -0.22
CA CYS A 64 -3.72 3.73 1.06
C CYS A 64 -4.37 2.35 1.28
N ILE A 65 -3.65 1.45 1.94
CA ILE A 65 -4.14 0.11 2.29
C ILE A 65 -4.05 -0.07 3.80
N SER A 66 -5.21 -0.23 4.43
CA SER A 66 -5.34 -0.60 5.83
C SER A 66 -5.51 -2.11 5.95
N TYR A 67 -4.70 -2.75 6.79
CA TYR A 67 -4.74 -4.18 7.01
C TYR A 67 -4.23 -4.50 8.42
N ALA A 68 -4.71 -5.60 9.00
CA ALA A 68 -4.10 -6.17 10.19
C ALA A 68 -3.21 -7.35 9.79
N THR A 69 -2.03 -7.46 10.39
CA THR A 69 -1.08 -8.56 10.18
C THR A 69 -1.75 -9.93 10.27
N GLY A 70 -2.61 -10.12 11.28
CA GLY A 70 -3.35 -11.37 11.46
C GLY A 70 -2.48 -12.56 11.87
N THR A 71 -1.41 -12.33 12.64
CA THR A 71 -0.51 -13.35 13.17
C THR A 71 -1.29 -14.52 13.79
N ARG A 72 -1.05 -15.74 13.28
CA ARG A 72 -1.62 -16.98 13.80
C ARG A 72 -0.72 -17.52 14.93
N PRO A 73 -1.19 -17.58 16.19
CA PRO A 73 -0.37 -17.99 17.33
C PRO A 73 0.19 -19.41 17.14
N GLY A 74 1.49 -19.58 17.41
CA GLY A 74 2.17 -20.88 17.25
C GLY A 74 2.43 -21.30 15.80
N VAL A 75 2.03 -20.48 14.83
CA VAL A 75 2.19 -20.75 13.39
C VAL A 75 3.08 -19.69 12.74
N ASP A 76 2.72 -18.41 12.87
CA ASP A 76 3.47 -17.32 12.25
C ASP A 76 4.52 -16.72 13.19
N ALA A 77 5.58 -16.14 12.62
CA ALA A 77 6.54 -15.34 13.37
C ALA A 77 5.85 -14.11 14.00
N ARG A 78 6.42 -13.62 15.11
CA ARG A 78 5.88 -12.45 15.81
C ARG A 78 5.86 -11.23 14.87
N GLY A 79 4.69 -10.61 14.74
CA GLY A 79 4.51 -9.46 13.85
C GLY A 79 4.38 -9.81 12.37
N ALA A 80 4.40 -11.10 12.02
CA ALA A 80 4.16 -11.64 10.69
C ALA A 80 2.78 -12.30 10.60
N GLY A 81 2.19 -12.36 9.40
CA GLY A 81 0.92 -13.07 9.21
C GLY A 81 0.30 -12.87 7.82
N PRO A 82 -0.80 -13.60 7.52
CA PRO A 82 -1.41 -13.60 6.19
C PRO A 82 -1.84 -12.21 5.69
N GLY A 83 -2.24 -11.32 6.59
CA GLY A 83 -2.66 -9.96 6.22
C GLY A 83 -1.53 -9.15 5.58
N MET A 84 -0.28 -9.37 5.97
CA MET A 84 0.88 -8.72 5.34
C MET A 84 1.06 -9.17 3.90
N LEU A 85 0.96 -10.49 3.66
CA LEU A 85 1.08 -11.07 2.31
C LEU A 85 -0.05 -10.58 1.40
N GLN A 86 -1.28 -10.53 1.93
CA GLN A 86 -2.45 -9.99 1.25
C GLN A 86 -2.26 -8.53 0.85
N ALA A 87 -1.86 -7.69 1.81
CA ALA A 87 -1.61 -6.28 1.56
C ALA A 87 -0.51 -6.10 0.51
N ALA A 88 0.63 -6.78 0.66
CA ALA A 88 1.74 -6.68 -0.28
C ALA A 88 1.38 -7.15 -1.69
N ALA A 89 0.58 -8.21 -1.83
CA ALA A 89 0.13 -8.66 -3.14
C ALA A 89 -0.73 -7.61 -3.87
N ILE A 90 -1.61 -6.91 -3.14
CA ILE A 90 -2.37 -5.77 -3.68
C ILE A 90 -1.41 -4.64 -4.06
N MET A 91 -0.43 -4.32 -3.20
CA MET A 91 0.56 -3.26 -3.48
C MET A 91 1.38 -3.56 -4.72
N GLN A 92 1.85 -4.80 -4.89
CA GLN A 92 2.59 -5.23 -6.07
C GLN A 92 1.76 -5.10 -7.34
N ALA A 93 0.47 -5.44 -7.29
CA ALA A 93 -0.45 -5.26 -8.42
C ALA A 93 -0.64 -3.76 -8.77
N LEU A 94 -0.80 -2.90 -7.76
CA LEU A 94 -0.92 -1.44 -7.94
C LEU A 94 0.38 -0.83 -8.49
N HIS A 95 1.54 -1.21 -7.94
CA HIS A 95 2.84 -0.78 -8.43
C HIS A 95 3.10 -1.24 -9.87
N GLY A 96 2.73 -2.48 -10.21
CA GLY A 96 2.80 -3.00 -11.58
C GLY A 96 1.95 -2.20 -12.57
N ALA A 97 0.87 -1.58 -12.10
CA ALA A 97 0.03 -0.68 -12.87
C ALA A 97 0.47 0.80 -12.83
N GLY A 98 1.58 1.12 -12.14
CA GLY A 98 2.06 2.49 -11.98
C GLY A 98 1.23 3.35 -11.03
N ILE A 99 0.43 2.74 -10.15
CA ILE A 99 -0.42 3.44 -9.18
C ILE A 99 0.34 3.59 -7.86
N PRO A 100 0.66 4.83 -7.41
CA PRO A 100 1.34 5.04 -6.13
C PRO A 100 0.46 4.62 -4.96
N CYS A 101 0.95 3.68 -4.15
CA CYS A 101 0.24 3.18 -2.99
C CYS A 101 1.10 3.15 -1.72
N ALA A 102 0.48 3.11 -0.54
CA ALA A 102 1.18 2.81 0.72
C ALA A 102 0.29 2.02 1.68
N SER A 103 0.93 1.40 2.66
CA SER A 103 0.29 0.76 3.81
C SER A 103 1.18 0.92 5.03
N GLY A 104 0.72 0.49 6.19
CA GLY A 104 1.56 0.36 7.38
C GLY A 104 2.84 -0.47 7.17
N LEU A 105 2.93 -1.31 6.11
CA LEU A 105 4.17 -2.02 5.76
C LEU A 105 5.31 -1.09 5.35
N HIS A 106 5.00 0.09 4.82
CA HIS A 106 6.02 1.05 4.40
C HIS A 106 6.55 1.88 5.56
N VAL A 107 5.89 1.85 6.73
CA VAL A 107 6.39 2.54 7.92
C VAL A 107 7.73 1.91 8.31
N PRO A 108 8.82 2.71 8.43
CA PRO A 108 10.13 2.18 8.78
C PRO A 108 10.14 1.42 10.10
N PRO A 109 10.97 0.38 10.26
CA PRO A 109 11.16 -0.28 11.54
C PRO A 109 11.58 0.73 12.62
N GLY A 110 10.95 0.67 13.80
CA GLY A 110 11.21 1.59 14.90
C GLY A 110 10.40 2.91 14.85
N SER A 111 9.71 3.19 13.75
CA SER A 111 8.77 4.32 13.65
C SER A 111 7.43 4.02 14.34
N ASN A 112 6.66 5.08 14.60
CA ASN A 112 5.34 4.92 15.19
C ASN A 112 4.35 4.51 14.08
N TRP A 113 3.51 3.51 14.32
CA TRP A 113 2.45 3.14 13.36
C TRP A 113 1.54 4.32 13.00
N LYS A 114 1.41 5.30 13.91
CA LYS A 114 0.66 6.54 13.68
C LYS A 114 1.21 7.38 12.53
N ASP A 115 2.46 7.17 12.12
CA ASP A 115 3.09 7.88 11.00
C ASP A 115 2.43 7.54 9.66
N PHE A 116 1.59 6.49 9.62
CA PHE A 116 0.73 6.18 8.48
C PHE A 116 -0.54 7.03 8.40
N LEU A 117 -1.10 7.45 9.54
CA LEU A 117 -2.38 8.19 9.57
C LEU A 117 -2.37 9.46 8.71
N PRO A 118 -1.31 10.31 8.72
CA PRO A 118 -1.28 11.50 7.86
C PRO A 118 -1.35 11.19 6.38
N LYS A 119 -0.87 10.00 5.94
CA LYS A 119 -0.94 9.57 4.54
C LYS A 119 -2.38 9.30 4.10
N ILE A 120 -3.24 8.90 5.04
CA ILE A 120 -4.67 8.69 4.81
C ILE A 120 -5.42 10.02 4.91
N ASP A 121 -5.26 10.73 6.03
CA ASP A 121 -6.03 11.94 6.32
C ASP A 121 -5.15 13.01 6.98
N SER A 122 -4.83 14.03 6.19
CA SER A 122 -4.17 15.26 6.61
C SER A 122 -4.28 16.30 5.50
N ARG A 123 -3.93 17.56 5.79
CA ARG A 123 -3.85 18.61 4.76
C ARG A 123 -2.86 18.33 3.62
N PHE A 124 -1.95 17.36 3.81
CA PHE A 124 -0.97 16.93 2.82
C PHE A 124 -1.31 15.58 2.19
N SER A 125 -2.36 14.91 2.70
CA SER A 125 -2.81 13.63 2.16
C SER A 125 -3.15 13.79 0.68
N ARG A 126 -2.70 12.80 -0.10
CA ARG A 126 -3.10 12.63 -1.50
C ARG A 126 -3.93 11.36 -1.68
N CYS A 127 -4.34 10.73 -0.58
CA CYS A 127 -5.12 9.51 -0.60
C CYS A 127 -6.52 9.79 -1.14
N GLU A 128 -6.81 9.22 -2.30
CA GLU A 128 -8.11 9.27 -2.97
C GLU A 128 -8.92 7.99 -2.65
N VAL A 129 -8.23 6.87 -2.42
CA VAL A 129 -8.82 5.55 -2.16
C VAL A 129 -8.14 4.89 -0.96
N LEU A 130 -8.94 4.52 0.04
CA LEU A 130 -8.53 3.65 1.13
C LEU A 130 -9.06 2.22 0.89
N ILE A 131 -8.18 1.28 0.61
CA ILE A 131 -8.50 -0.15 0.54
C ILE A 131 -8.40 -0.74 1.95
N VAL A 132 -9.44 -1.42 2.40
CA VAL A 132 -9.50 -2.00 3.74
C VAL A 132 -9.60 -3.52 3.65
N LEU A 133 -8.61 -4.21 4.19
CA LEU A 133 -8.59 -5.67 4.28
C LEU A 133 -9.30 -6.15 5.55
N LEU A 134 -10.61 -6.35 5.44
CA LEU A 134 -11.45 -6.80 6.55
C LEU A 134 -11.13 -8.25 6.93
N SER A 135 -10.84 -8.45 8.21
CA SER A 135 -10.53 -9.75 8.78
C SER A 135 -10.88 -9.76 10.28
N SER A 136 -11.03 -10.92 10.89
CA SER A 136 -11.20 -11.01 12.36
C SER A 136 -10.07 -10.34 13.14
N ALA A 137 -8.85 -10.28 12.59
CA ALA A 137 -7.74 -9.54 13.20
C ALA A 137 -7.87 -8.02 13.03
N PHE A 138 -8.47 -7.58 11.92
CA PHE A 138 -8.74 -6.16 11.64
C PHE A 138 -9.61 -5.55 12.75
N PHE A 139 -10.74 -6.19 13.07
CA PHE A 139 -11.67 -5.70 14.09
C PHE A 139 -11.09 -5.73 15.52
N ARG A 140 -9.93 -6.35 15.73
CA ARG A 140 -9.20 -6.38 17.01
C ARG A 140 -7.98 -5.47 17.01
N SER A 141 -7.68 -4.81 15.89
CA SER A 141 -6.53 -3.94 15.73
C SER A 141 -6.95 -2.49 15.92
N GLN A 142 -6.57 -1.90 17.06
CA GLN A 142 -6.82 -0.48 17.33
C GLN A 142 -6.22 0.44 16.23
N PRO A 143 -4.97 0.24 15.75
CA PRO A 143 -4.44 1.00 14.61
C PRO A 143 -5.37 0.96 13.39
N CYS A 144 -5.81 -0.23 12.98
CA CYS A 144 -6.66 -0.39 11.82
C CYS A 144 -8.03 0.26 11.99
N LEU A 145 -8.61 0.18 13.19
CA LEU A 145 -9.87 0.85 13.50
C LEU A 145 -9.71 2.38 13.44
N LEU A 146 -8.58 2.93 13.92
CA LEU A 146 -8.28 4.36 13.82
C LEU A 146 -8.00 4.81 12.37
N GLU A 147 -7.44 3.95 11.52
CA GLU A 147 -7.22 4.25 10.11
C GLU A 147 -8.53 4.40 9.32
N VAL A 148 -9.59 3.68 9.70
CA VAL A 148 -10.91 3.74 9.04
C VAL A 148 -11.92 4.62 9.75
N HIS A 149 -11.69 4.91 11.04
CA HIS A 149 -12.51 5.79 11.85
C HIS A 149 -11.99 7.23 11.68
N LYS A 150 -12.71 8.01 10.88
CA LYS A 150 -12.48 9.44 10.70
C LYS A 150 -13.02 10.24 11.89
#